data_AF-A0A0F0M099-F1
#
_entry.id   AF-A0A0F0M099-F1
#
_cell.length_a   1.000
_cell.length_b   1.000
_cell.length_c   1.000
_cell.angle_alpha   90.00
_cell.angle_beta   90.00
_cell.angle_gamma   90.00
#
_symmetry.space_group_name_H-M   'P 1'
#
loop_
_entity.id
_entity.type
_entity.pdbx_description
1 polymer ?
#
loop_
_entity_poly.entity_id
_entity_poly.type
_entity_poly.pdbx_seq_one_letter_code
_entity_poly.pdbx_strand_id
1 'polypeptide(L)'
;MRVEIHLADSTWAEVLTFAEEHGTTVARVIEAALRDAVRPSSIAKLRNAARRNQVLQAWGEGLTDAAIAERTGEVRGYVAGVRRSKNLPPHSVRRATGTRRKRA
;
A
#
# COMPACT_ATOMS: atom_id res chain seq x y z
N MET A 1 20.37 -1.10 25.73
CA MET A 1 18.90 -0.97 25.57
C MET A 1 18.43 -2.14 24.72
N ARG A 2 17.38 -2.87 25.14
CA ARG A 2 16.80 -3.98 24.37
C ARG A 2 15.47 -3.51 23.81
N VAL A 3 15.22 -3.79 22.53
CA VAL A 3 13.96 -3.47 21.84
C VAL A 3 13.36 -4.78 21.37
N GLU A 4 12.09 -5.00 21.68
CA GLU A 4 11.32 -6.15 21.21
C GLU A 4 10.40 -5.71 20.09
N ILE A 5 10.41 -6.43 18.97
CA ILE A 5 9.65 -6.10 17.77
C ILE A 5 8.77 -7.29 17.44
N HIS A 6 7.46 -7.03 17.39
CA HIS A 6 6.47 -8.02 16.99
C HIS A 6 6.17 -7.85 15.50
N LEU A 7 6.57 -8.83 14.70
CA LEU A 7 6.31 -8.89 13.26
C LEU A 7 5.43 -10.10 12.98
N ALA A 8 4.60 -10.00 11.93
CA ALA A 8 3.90 -11.17 11.42
C ALA A 8 4.90 -12.19 10.85
N ASP A 9 4.60 -13.48 10.95
CA ASP A 9 5.48 -14.57 10.51
C ASP A 9 5.89 -14.43 9.04
N SER A 10 4.98 -14.00 8.17
CA SER A 10 5.28 -13.76 6.75
C SER A 10 6.31 -12.66 6.56
N THR A 11 6.18 -11.55 7.29
CA THR A 11 7.17 -10.46 7.26
C THR A 11 8.50 -10.90 7.86
N TRP A 12 8.48 -11.72 8.91
CA TRP A 12 9.72 -12.28 9.47
C TRP A 12 10.46 -13.16 8.46
N ALA A 13 9.73 -14.02 7.73
CA ALA A 13 10.28 -14.85 6.68
C ALA A 13 10.89 -14.02 5.54
N GLU A 14 10.19 -12.99 5.06
CA GLU A 14 10.71 -12.09 4.02
C GLU A 14 12.01 -11.39 4.44
N VAL A 15 12.08 -10.91 5.68
CA VAL A 15 13.28 -10.25 6.21
C VAL A 15 14.44 -11.23 6.34
N LEU A 16 14.16 -12.47 6.76
CA LEU A 16 15.18 -13.52 6.85
C LEU A 16 15.74 -13.87 5.46
N THR A 17 14.87 -14.13 4.48
CA THR A 17 15.28 -14.42 3.10
C THR A 17 16.13 -13.30 2.53
N PHE A 18 15.71 -12.04 2.71
CA PHE A 18 16.49 -10.90 2.25
C PHE A 18 17.88 -10.84 2.89
N ALA A 19 17.97 -11.13 4.19
CA ALA A 19 19.24 -11.12 4.91
C ALA A 19 20.20 -12.19 4.37
N GLU A 20 19.69 -13.40 4.11
CA GLU A 20 20.47 -14.51 3.55
C GLU A 20 20.97 -14.19 2.13
N GLU A 21 20.08 -13.73 1.25
CA GLU A 21 20.42 -13.38 -0.14
C GLU A 21 21.53 -12.32 -0.24
N HIS A 22 21.59 -11.41 0.72
CA HIS A 22 22.54 -10.29 0.73
C HIS A 22 23.71 -10.48 1.70
N GLY A 23 23.86 -11.66 2.30
CA GLY A 23 24.95 -11.97 3.24
C GLY A 23 24.99 -11.03 4.44
N THR A 24 23.83 -10.64 4.97
CA THR A 24 23.69 -9.70 6.09
C THR A 24 22.88 -10.32 7.23
N THR A 25 22.62 -9.56 8.29
CA THR A 25 21.84 -10.01 9.44
C THR A 25 20.44 -9.40 9.44
N VAL A 26 19.46 -10.15 9.92
CA VAL A 26 18.08 -9.66 10.13
C VAL A 26 18.06 -8.34 10.92
N ALA A 27 18.90 -8.23 11.96
CA ALA A 27 19.03 -7.01 12.75
C ALA A 27 19.47 -5.80 11.91
N ARG A 28 20.42 -5.97 10.98
CA ARG A 28 20.86 -4.90 10.06
C ARG A 28 19.77 -4.51 9.07
N VAL A 29 19.01 -5.48 8.56
CA VAL A 29 17.89 -5.22 7.65
C VAL A 29 16.82 -4.39 8.38
N ILE A 30 16.47 -4.78 9.61
CA ILE A 30 15.51 -4.04 10.44
C ILE A 30 16.04 -2.63 10.77
N GLU A 31 17.30 -2.48 11.17
CA GLU A 31 17.89 -1.16 11.44
C GLU A 31 17.81 -0.25 10.20
N ALA A 32 18.17 -0.78 9.02
CA ALA A 32 18.10 -0.04 7.77
C ALA A 32 16.66 0.38 7.43
N ALA A 33 15.70 -0.52 7.59
CA ALA A 33 14.28 -0.24 7.36
C ALA A 33 13.75 0.83 8.33
N LEU A 34 14.11 0.75 9.62
CA LEU A 34 13.74 1.76 10.61
C LEU A 34 14.37 3.12 10.30
N ARG A 35 15.65 3.14 9.93
CA ARG A 35 16.36 4.37 9.55
C ARG A 35 15.71 5.03 8.34
N ASP A 36 15.34 4.24 7.34
CA ASP A 36 14.65 4.74 6.14
C ASP A 36 13.22 5.19 6.46
N ALA A 37 12.52 4.54 7.39
CA ALA A 37 11.20 4.99 7.85
C ALA A 37 11.26 6.34 8.59
N VAL A 38 12.26 6.54 9.46
CA VAL A 38 12.44 7.79 10.23
C VAL A 38 13.01 8.91 9.36
N ARG A 39 13.97 8.58 8.49
CA ARG A 39 14.62 9.52 7.58
C ARG A 39 14.71 8.89 6.19
N PRO A 40 13.65 9.02 5.37
CA PRO A 40 13.60 8.42 4.06
C PRO A 40 14.78 8.86 3.19
N SER A 41 15.51 7.88 2.69
CA SER A 41 16.53 8.07 1.66
C SER A 41 15.89 8.68 0.40
N SER A 42 16.72 9.28 -0.47
CA SER A 42 16.24 9.80 -1.76
C SER A 42 15.56 8.71 -2.59
N ILE A 43 16.10 7.50 -2.59
CA ILE A 43 15.53 6.33 -3.28
C ILE A 43 14.16 5.96 -2.70
N ALA A 44 14.02 5.90 -1.37
CA ALA A 44 12.74 5.60 -0.73
C ALA A 44 11.68 6.66 -1.01
N LYS A 45 12.06 7.95 -0.99
CA LYS A 45 11.18 9.05 -1.40
C LYS A 45 10.70 8.90 -2.83
N LEU A 46 11.60 8.54 -3.76
CA LEU A 46 11.26 8.31 -5.17
C LEU A 46 10.31 7.12 -5.33
N ARG A 47 10.56 6.00 -4.66
CA ARG A 47 9.67 4.83 -4.67
C ARG A 47 8.28 5.16 -4.12
N ASN A 48 8.20 5.87 -3.01
CA ASN A 48 6.93 6.30 -2.42
C ASN A 48 6.19 7.30 -3.34
N ALA A 49 6.90 8.19 -4.01
CA ALA A 49 6.31 9.06 -5.03
C ALA A 49 5.76 8.25 -6.22
N ALA A 50 6.52 7.27 -6.72
CA ALA A 50 6.08 6.39 -7.81
C ALA A 50 4.82 5.59 -7.44
N ARG A 51 4.78 4.99 -6.25
CA ARG A 51 3.58 4.29 -5.73
C ARG A 51 2.36 5.19 -5.69
N ARG A 52 2.50 6.41 -5.15
CA ARG A 52 1.40 7.41 -5.16
C ARG A 52 0.95 7.76 -6.57
N ASN A 53 1.89 7.95 -7.50
CA ASN A 53 1.57 8.28 -8.88
C ASN A 53 0.81 7.15 -9.58
N GLN A 54 1.16 5.89 -9.34
CA GLN A 54 0.43 4.74 -9.86
C GLN A 54 -1.03 4.71 -9.38
N VAL A 55 -1.26 4.98 -8.09
CA VAL A 55 -2.62 5.10 -7.53
C VAL A 55 -3.40 6.22 -8.21
N LEU A 56 -2.80 7.39 -8.38
CA LEU A 56 -3.47 8.54 -9.01
C LEU A 56 -3.74 8.32 -10.50
N GLN A 57 -2.82 7.66 -11.21
CA GLN A 57 -3.01 7.27 -12.60
C GLN A 57 -4.18 6.28 -12.74
N ALA A 58 -4.21 5.23 -11.92
CA ALA A 58 -5.28 4.25 -11.91
C ALA A 58 -6.66 4.89 -11.56
N TRP A 59 -6.67 5.90 -10.68
CA TRP A 59 -7.87 6.70 -10.44
C TRP A 59 -8.29 7.53 -11.66
N GLY A 60 -7.32 8.12 -12.38
CA GLY A 60 -7.57 8.87 -13.63
C GLY A 60 -8.15 7.98 -14.74
N GLU A 61 -7.86 6.68 -14.71
CA GLU A 61 -8.47 5.67 -15.59
C GLU A 61 -9.92 5.29 -15.18
N GLY A 62 -10.46 5.90 -14.12
CA GLY A 62 -11.84 5.69 -13.67
C GLY A 62 -12.02 4.49 -12.73
N LEU A 63 -10.94 3.89 -12.23
CA LEU A 63 -11.01 2.71 -11.36
C LEU A 63 -11.46 3.07 -9.95
N THR A 64 -12.24 2.18 -9.33
CA THR A 64 -12.64 2.33 -7.92
C THR A 64 -11.48 2.08 -6.97
N ASP A 65 -11.55 2.61 -5.75
CA ASP A 65 -10.52 2.41 -4.72
C ASP A 65 -10.23 0.91 -4.47
N ALA A 66 -11.23 0.04 -4.64
CA ALA A 66 -11.08 -1.42 -4.51
C ALA A 66 -10.29 -2.04 -5.68
N ALA A 67 -10.61 -1.65 -6.92
CA ALA A 67 -9.91 -2.13 -8.11
C ALA A 67 -8.47 -1.60 -8.18
N ILE A 68 -8.24 -0.36 -7.73
CA ILE A 68 -6.90 0.21 -7.63
C ILE A 68 -6.07 -0.58 -6.61
N ALA A 69 -6.63 -0.84 -5.43
CA ALA A 69 -5.97 -1.62 -4.38
C ALA A 69 -5.51 -2.99 -4.89
N GLU A 70 -6.39 -3.70 -5.57
CA GLU A 70 -6.08 -5.00 -6.19
C GLU A 70 -4.98 -4.88 -7.25
N ARG A 71 -5.09 -3.92 -8.17
CA ARG A 71 -4.11 -3.73 -9.26
C ARG A 71 -2.72 -3.31 -8.76
N THR A 72 -2.67 -2.47 -7.73
CA THR A 72 -1.41 -1.91 -7.21
C THR A 72 -0.82 -2.74 -6.07
N GLY A 73 -1.53 -3.77 -5.59
CA GLY A 73 -1.15 -4.53 -4.40
C GLY A 73 -1.24 -3.71 -3.09
N GLU A 74 -1.91 -2.55 -3.14
CA GLU A 74 -2.02 -1.64 -2.01
C GLU A 74 -3.27 -1.92 -1.17
N VAL A 75 -3.26 -1.49 0.09
CA VAL A 75 -4.47 -1.55 0.92
C VAL A 75 -5.47 -0.45 0.54
N ARG A 76 -6.76 -0.77 0.56
CA ARG A 76 -7.85 0.18 0.24
C ARG A 76 -7.76 1.49 1.03
N GLY A 77 -7.35 1.42 2.30
CA GLY A 77 -7.16 2.61 3.15
C GLY A 77 -6.09 3.56 2.62
N TYR A 78 -4.98 3.02 2.11
CA TYR A 78 -3.90 3.81 1.52
C TYR A 78 -4.37 4.49 0.24
N VAL A 79 -5.04 3.76 -0.65
CA VAL A 79 -5.61 4.31 -1.90
C VAL A 79 -6.57 5.47 -1.60
N ALA A 80 -7.51 5.27 -0.68
CA ALA A 80 -8.44 6.31 -0.26
C ALA A 80 -7.72 7.52 0.35
N GLY A 81 -6.65 7.29 1.13
CA GLY A 81 -5.83 8.35 1.70
C GLY A 81 -5.11 9.18 0.63
N VAL A 82 -4.46 8.53 -0.34
CA VAL A 82 -3.78 9.19 -1.46
C VAL A 82 -4.77 10.03 -2.26
N ARG A 83 -5.94 9.48 -2.59
CA ARG A 83 -7.00 10.18 -3.31
C ARG A 83 -7.49 11.43 -2.55
N ARG A 84 -7.80 11.28 -1.25
CA ARG A 84 -8.25 12.40 -0.39
C ARG A 84 -7.18 13.47 -0.24
N SER A 85 -5.89 13.11 -0.18
CA SER A 85 -4.79 14.08 -0.12
C SER A 85 -4.71 15.00 -1.34
N LYS A 86 -5.35 14.60 -2.45
CA LYS A 86 -5.49 15.36 -3.69
C LYS A 86 -6.90 15.91 -3.93
N ASN A 87 -7.77 15.85 -2.92
CA ASN A 87 -9.17 16.29 -2.99
C ASN A 87 -9.98 15.63 -4.13
N LEU A 88 -9.61 14.41 -4.51
CA LEU A 88 -10.30 13.68 -5.58
C LEU A 88 -11.50 12.91 -5.03
N PRO A 89 -12.66 12.86 -5.71
CA PRO A 89 -13.82 12.09 -5.25
C PRO A 89 -13.66 10.59 -5.52
N PRO A 90 -14.32 9.71 -4.73
CA PRO A 90 -14.32 8.28 -5.02
C PRO A 90 -15.12 7.99 -6.30
N HIS A 91 -14.62 7.08 -7.13
CA HIS A 91 -15.43 6.49 -8.19
C HIS A 91 -16.44 5.52 -7.57
N SER A 92 -17.72 5.70 -7.87
CA SER A 92 -18.81 4.86 -7.36
C SER A 92 -19.24 3.86 -8.42
N VAL A 93 -19.31 2.58 -8.05
CA VAL A 93 -20.06 1.61 -8.85
C VAL A 93 -21.54 1.89 -8.56
N ARG A 94 -22.27 2.40 -9.55
CA ARG A 94 -23.72 2.56 -9.46
C ARG A 94 -24.30 1.16 -9.27
N ARG A 95 -24.59 0.74 -8.03
CA ARG A 95 -25.32 -0.50 -7.77
C ARG A 95 -26.66 -0.36 -8.49
N ALA A 96 -26.88 -1.15 -9.52
CA ALA A 96 -28.18 -1.28 -10.16
C ALA A 96 -29.19 -1.60 -9.05
N THR A 97 -29.99 -0.61 -8.69
CA THR A 97 -30.97 -0.74 -7.62
C THR A 97 -32.08 -1.59 -8.22
N GLY A 98 -32.20 -2.84 -7.73
CA GLY A 98 -33.09 -3.84 -8.29
C GLY A 98 -34.49 -3.29 -8.52
N THR A 99 -34.97 -3.43 -9.75
CA THR A 99 -36.36 -3.25 -10.14
C THR A 99 -37.24 -4.14 -9.26
N ARG A 100 -37.85 -3.55 -8.23
CA ARG A 100 -38.88 -4.20 -7.42
C ARG A 100 -40.10 -4.39 -8.32
N ARG A 101 -40.15 -5.54 -9.02
CA ARG A 101 -41.27 -5.96 -9.88
C ARG A 101 -42.50 -6.15 -8.99
N LYS A 102 -43.31 -5.09 -8.88
CA LYS A 102 -44.62 -5.10 -8.22
C LYS A 102 -45.51 -6.04 -9.05
N ARG A 103 -45.78 -7.25 -8.56
CA ARG A 103 -46.83 -8.11 -9.10
C ARG A 103 -48.18 -7.42 -8.79
N ALA A 104 -48.93 -7.12 -9.84
CA ALA A 104 -50.37 -6.86 -9.78
C ALA A 104 -51.09 -8.18 -10.08
#